data_AF-A0AAD2UVR6-F1
#
_entry.id   AF-A0AAD2UVR6-F1
#
_cell.length_a   1.000
_cell.length_b   1.000
_cell.length_c   1.000
_cell.angle_alpha   90.00
_cell.angle_beta   90.00
_cell.angle_gamma   90.00
#
_symmetry.space_group_name_H-M   'P 1'
#
loop_
_entity.id
_entity.type
_entity.pdbx_description
1 polymer ?
#
loop_
_entity_poly.entity_id
_entity_poly.type
_entity_poly.pdbx_seq_one_letter_code
_entity_poly.pdbx_strand_id
1 'polypeptide(L)'
;MTPTRSAKPVVKRERLELDQYLAIREVADTLPAWFGLSMDLALVTGQRREDLSLMRFDQIVDGRLQIDQGKTGAMISLPLDLELKAVGLRLSTVIEQCKLASKTDFMISAGIRKNSPDGSLHPDSLTKKFVTARKGTDFRFDESPPTFHEIRSLAGRLYEKEKGKEFAMKLLGHKSEKMTNKYLDTRGKEYVML
;
A
#
# COMPACT_ATOMS: atom_id res chain seq x y z
N MET A 1 10.32 -37.43 23.62
CA MET A 1 10.23 -36.76 22.31
C MET A 1 10.50 -35.28 22.52
N THR A 2 11.66 -34.79 22.08
CA THR A 2 11.98 -33.35 22.10
C THR A 2 11.23 -32.67 20.96
N PRO A 3 10.50 -31.57 21.20
CA PRO A 3 9.78 -30.89 20.13
C PRO A 3 10.78 -30.22 19.18
N THR A 4 10.81 -30.66 17.93
CA THR A 4 11.57 -30.03 16.85
C THR A 4 11.00 -28.65 16.58
N ARG A 5 11.65 -27.61 17.11
CA ARG A 5 11.28 -26.22 16.83
C ARG A 5 11.66 -25.91 15.39
N SER A 6 10.66 -25.84 14.51
CA SER A 6 10.85 -25.42 13.12
C SER A 6 11.59 -24.08 13.08
N ALA A 7 12.63 -24.01 12.24
CA ALA A 7 13.41 -22.78 12.05
C ALA A 7 12.45 -21.64 11.65
N LYS A 8 12.55 -20.49 12.33
CA LYS A 8 11.73 -19.33 11.96
C LYS A 8 12.12 -18.91 10.55
N PRO A 9 11.18 -18.83 9.60
CA PRO A 9 11.50 -18.41 8.24
C PRO A 9 12.09 -16.99 8.27
N VAL A 10 13.31 -16.84 7.78
CA VAL A 10 13.95 -15.52 7.59
C VAL A 10 13.26 -14.86 6.41
N VAL A 11 12.72 -13.66 6.62
CA VAL A 11 12.02 -12.93 5.55
C VAL A 11 13.05 -12.38 4.58
N LYS A 12 13.11 -12.95 3.37
CA LYS A 12 14.07 -12.58 2.32
C LYS A 12 13.68 -11.38 1.47
N ARG A 13 12.42 -10.91 1.54
CA ARG A 13 11.93 -9.85 0.65
C ARG A 13 12.61 -8.52 0.94
N GLU A 14 13.10 -7.87 -0.10
CA GLU A 14 13.69 -6.54 -0.03
C GLU A 14 12.63 -5.46 0.31
N ARG A 15 13.04 -4.40 1.02
CA ARG A 15 12.21 -3.21 1.25
C ARG A 15 12.14 -2.32 0.03
N LEU A 16 10.97 -1.74 -0.21
CA LEU A 16 10.78 -0.71 -1.22
C LEU A 16 11.19 0.66 -0.66
N GLU A 17 12.24 1.27 -1.20
CA GLU A 17 12.62 2.64 -0.83
C GLU A 17 11.82 3.70 -1.57
N LEU A 18 11.85 4.94 -1.07
CA LEU A 18 11.06 6.03 -1.64
C LEU A 18 11.42 6.31 -3.10
N ASP A 19 12.71 6.40 -3.43
CA ASP A 19 13.16 6.65 -4.81
C ASP A 19 12.76 5.51 -5.75
N GLN A 20 12.82 4.26 -5.28
CA GLN A 20 12.33 3.10 -6.01
C GLN A 20 10.81 3.21 -6.24
N TYR A 21 10.03 3.60 -5.22
CA TYR A 21 8.60 3.81 -5.37
C TYR A 21 8.28 4.89 -6.41
N LEU A 22 8.96 6.04 -6.36
CA LEU A 22 8.72 7.16 -7.27
C LEU A 22 8.99 6.77 -8.73
N ALA A 23 10.10 6.09 -9.02
CA ALA A 23 10.39 5.62 -10.37
C ALA A 23 9.39 4.55 -10.85
N ILE A 24 8.98 3.63 -9.99
CA ILE A 24 7.94 2.64 -10.34
C ILE A 24 6.60 3.35 -10.61
N ARG A 25 6.30 4.41 -9.85
CA ARG A 25 5.08 5.19 -9.99
C ARG A 25 5.05 5.98 -11.29
N GLU A 26 6.19 6.49 -11.74
CA GLU A 26 6.34 7.13 -13.05
C GLU A 26 6.09 6.14 -14.20
N VAL A 27 6.68 4.93 -14.13
CA VAL A 27 6.36 3.87 -15.11
C VAL A 27 4.88 3.50 -15.08
N ALA A 28 4.24 3.55 -13.91
CA ALA A 28 2.81 3.25 -13.78
C ALA A 28 1.89 4.21 -14.56
N ASP A 29 2.34 5.41 -14.92
CA ASP A 29 1.57 6.33 -15.79
C ASP A 29 1.43 5.82 -17.22
N THR A 30 2.29 4.90 -17.65
CA THR A 30 2.16 4.20 -18.95
C THR A 30 1.20 3.01 -18.89
N LEU A 31 0.76 2.61 -17.68
CA LEU A 31 -0.17 1.53 -17.44
C LEU A 31 -1.60 2.08 -17.30
N PRO A 32 -2.65 1.23 -17.25
CA PRO A 32 -4.02 1.72 -17.08
C PRO A 32 -4.15 2.63 -15.85
N ALA A 33 -4.82 3.78 -16.01
CA ALA A 33 -4.85 4.87 -15.04
C ALA A 33 -5.17 4.45 -13.60
N TRP A 34 -6.05 3.47 -13.40
CA TRP A 34 -6.40 2.93 -12.09
C TRP A 34 -5.19 2.37 -11.33
N PHE A 35 -4.13 1.92 -12.03
CA PHE A 35 -2.99 1.29 -11.40
C PHE A 35 -2.08 2.30 -10.69
N GLY A 36 -1.74 3.43 -11.35
CA GLY A 36 -1.01 4.52 -10.68
C GLY A 36 -1.77 5.02 -9.45
N LEU A 37 -3.08 5.25 -9.59
CA LEU A 37 -3.96 5.64 -8.49
C LEU A 37 -4.00 4.61 -7.35
N SER A 38 -3.91 3.31 -7.68
CA SER A 38 -3.85 2.27 -6.66
C SER A 38 -2.56 2.32 -5.83
N MET A 39 -1.44 2.75 -6.43
CA MET A 39 -0.18 2.94 -5.72
C MET A 39 -0.24 4.17 -4.82
N ASP A 40 -0.85 5.25 -5.28
CA ASP A 40 -1.03 6.49 -4.50
C ASP A 40 -1.96 6.23 -3.31
N LEU A 41 -3.09 5.56 -3.55
CA LEU A 41 -4.06 5.18 -2.53
C LEU A 41 -3.43 4.22 -1.50
N ALA A 42 -2.63 3.25 -1.96
CA ALA A 42 -1.89 2.35 -1.08
C ALA A 42 -0.89 3.08 -0.18
N LEU A 43 -0.16 4.05 -0.72
CA LEU A 43 0.87 4.78 0.02
C LEU A 43 0.25 5.73 1.04
N VAL A 44 -0.76 6.51 0.65
CA VAL A 44 -1.38 7.50 1.54
C VAL A 44 -2.23 6.84 2.65
N THR A 45 -2.89 5.71 2.37
CA THR A 45 -3.74 5.01 3.36
C THR A 45 -2.99 3.93 4.15
N GLY A 46 -1.87 3.43 3.62
CA GLY A 46 -1.14 2.30 4.20
C GLY A 46 -1.91 0.97 4.21
N GLN A 47 -3.00 0.80 3.45
CA GLN A 47 -3.83 -0.40 3.52
C GLN A 47 -3.30 -1.59 2.69
N ARG A 48 -3.82 -2.79 2.95
CA ARG A 48 -3.41 -4.00 2.20
C ARG A 48 -4.04 -3.99 0.81
N ARG A 49 -3.41 -4.67 -0.15
CA ARG A 49 -3.94 -4.78 -1.52
C ARG A 49 -5.35 -5.37 -1.57
N GLU A 50 -5.66 -6.31 -0.67
CA GLU A 50 -6.98 -6.94 -0.56
C GLU A 50 -8.03 -5.92 -0.07
N ASP A 51 -7.67 -5.12 0.94
CA ASP A 51 -8.55 -4.06 1.47
C ASP A 51 -8.74 -2.95 0.40
N LEU A 52 -7.67 -2.56 -0.30
CA LEU A 52 -7.70 -1.56 -1.38
C LEU A 52 -8.61 -1.96 -2.56
N SER A 53 -8.58 -3.23 -2.97
CA SER A 53 -9.43 -3.71 -4.08
C SER A 53 -10.92 -3.68 -3.78
N LEU A 54 -11.29 -3.57 -2.51
CA LEU A 54 -12.67 -3.53 -2.03
C LEU A 54 -13.09 -2.12 -1.59
N MET A 55 -12.21 -1.13 -1.64
CA MET A 55 -12.55 0.24 -1.24
C MET A 55 -13.57 0.85 -2.19
N ARG A 56 -14.61 1.44 -1.62
CA ARG A 56 -15.74 2.03 -2.34
C ARG A 56 -15.94 3.48 -1.96
N PHE A 57 -16.56 4.25 -2.86
CA PHE A 57 -16.82 5.67 -2.60
C PHE A 57 -17.89 5.89 -1.51
N ASP A 58 -18.82 4.94 -1.34
CA ASP A 58 -19.86 4.97 -0.30
C ASP A 58 -19.32 4.78 1.13
N GLN A 59 -18.06 4.36 1.28
CA GLN A 59 -17.37 4.27 2.57
C GLN A 59 -16.86 5.64 3.07
N ILE A 60 -17.08 6.71 2.30
CA ILE A 60 -16.76 8.08 2.72
C ILE A 60 -17.96 8.64 3.49
N VAL A 61 -17.79 8.81 4.80
CA VAL A 61 -18.82 9.31 5.72
C VAL A 61 -18.23 10.46 6.55
N ASP A 62 -18.93 11.59 6.60
CA ASP A 62 -18.54 12.78 7.38
C ASP A 62 -17.10 13.25 7.14
N GLY A 63 -16.68 13.28 5.86
CA GLY A 63 -15.32 13.71 5.49
C GLY A 63 -14.22 12.72 5.89
N ARG A 64 -14.56 11.45 6.09
CA ARG A 64 -13.63 10.39 6.46
C ARG A 64 -13.86 9.12 5.63
N LEU A 65 -12.77 8.46 5.25
CA LEU A 65 -12.81 7.14 4.64
C LEU A 65 -12.83 6.07 5.73
N GLN A 66 -13.91 5.27 5.79
CA GLN A 66 -14.08 4.16 6.71
C GLN A 66 -13.58 2.86 6.08
N ILE A 67 -12.69 2.13 6.76
CA ILE A 67 -12.03 0.93 6.24
C ILE A 67 -12.14 -0.20 7.26
N ASP A 68 -12.78 -1.29 6.85
CA ASP A 68 -12.83 -2.54 7.61
C ASP A 68 -11.81 -3.53 7.04
N GLN A 69 -10.70 -3.75 7.77
CA GLN A 69 -9.63 -4.61 7.29
C GLN A 69 -10.03 -6.08 7.34
N GLY A 70 -10.16 -6.73 6.18
CA GLY A 70 -10.65 -8.11 6.09
C GLY A 70 -9.79 -9.13 6.84
N LYS A 71 -8.47 -8.93 6.89
CA LYS A 71 -7.54 -9.86 7.56
C LYS A 71 -7.64 -9.86 9.09
N THR A 72 -7.96 -8.73 9.71
CA THR A 72 -7.84 -8.57 11.17
C THR A 72 -9.11 -8.05 11.85
N GLY A 73 -10.10 -7.60 11.07
CA GLY A 73 -11.29 -6.91 11.57
C GLY A 73 -11.00 -5.54 12.17
N ALA A 74 -9.82 -4.96 11.94
CA ALA A 74 -9.52 -3.61 12.41
C ALA A 74 -10.34 -2.59 11.60
N MET A 75 -11.08 -1.75 12.30
CA MET A 75 -11.85 -0.65 11.73
C MET A 75 -11.02 0.63 11.82
N ILE A 76 -10.78 1.28 10.68
CA ILE A 76 -9.91 2.46 10.58
C ILE A 76 -10.70 3.56 9.90
N SER A 77 -10.68 4.74 10.50
CA SER A 77 -11.31 5.93 9.95
C SER A 77 -10.23 6.96 9.61
N LEU A 78 -10.05 7.27 8.32
CA LEU A 78 -9.02 8.21 7.85
C LEU A 78 -9.66 9.54 7.44
N PRO A 79 -9.18 10.69 7.94
CA PRO A 79 -9.71 11.97 7.49
C PRO A 79 -9.27 12.24 6.03
N LEU A 80 -10.14 12.83 5.21
CA LEU A 80 -9.83 13.09 3.80
C LEU A 80 -8.72 14.14 3.61
N ASP A 81 -8.43 14.94 4.63
CA ASP A 81 -7.30 15.87 4.63
C ASP A 81 -5.96 15.20 5.01
N LEU A 82 -5.94 13.90 5.27
CA LEU A 82 -4.72 13.14 5.53
C LEU A 82 -3.72 13.35 4.40
N GLU A 83 -2.58 13.92 4.77
CA GLU A 83 -1.46 14.19 3.90
C GLU A 83 -0.23 13.37 4.31
N LEU A 84 0.50 12.88 3.31
CA LEU A 84 1.84 12.35 3.41
C LEU A 84 2.81 13.33 2.72
N LYS A 85 3.44 14.19 3.51
CA LYS A 85 4.21 15.34 3.02
C LYS A 85 5.44 14.94 2.22
N ALA A 86 6.05 13.81 2.58
CA ALA A 86 7.25 13.29 1.91
C ALA A 86 7.07 13.09 0.39
N VAL A 87 5.84 12.94 -0.09
CA VAL A 87 5.49 12.77 -1.51
C VAL A 87 4.40 13.73 -1.99
N GLY A 88 4.00 14.70 -1.15
CA GLY A 88 2.92 15.65 -1.48
C GLY A 88 1.57 15.00 -1.78
N LEU A 89 1.29 13.81 -1.23
CA LEU A 89 0.03 13.10 -1.46
C LEU A 89 -0.99 13.47 -0.40
N ARG A 90 -2.19 13.86 -0.84
CA ARG A 90 -3.37 14.09 0.01
C ARG A 90 -4.47 13.10 -0.35
N LEU A 91 -5.09 12.48 0.66
CA LEU A 91 -6.10 11.44 0.47
C LEU A 91 -7.30 11.92 -0.36
N SER A 92 -7.82 13.12 -0.08
CA SER A 92 -8.90 13.76 -0.85
C SER A 92 -8.55 13.88 -2.34
N THR A 93 -7.37 14.39 -2.66
CA THR A 93 -6.91 14.54 -4.05
C THR A 93 -6.81 13.19 -4.75
N VAL A 94 -6.25 12.16 -4.09
CA VAL A 94 -6.20 10.81 -4.66
C VAL A 94 -7.60 10.25 -4.92
N ILE A 95 -8.53 10.42 -3.97
CA ILE A 95 -9.92 9.97 -4.11
C ILE A 95 -10.63 10.70 -5.26
N GLU A 96 -10.41 12.00 -5.43
CA GLU A 96 -10.97 12.77 -6.55
C GLU A 96 -10.48 12.22 -7.89
N GLN A 97 -9.18 11.93 -8.02
CA GLN A 97 -8.64 11.30 -9.23
C GLN A 97 -9.22 9.89 -9.46
N CYS A 98 -9.40 9.11 -8.39
CA CYS A 98 -10.11 7.83 -8.45
C CYS A 98 -11.55 7.99 -8.97
N LYS A 99 -12.30 9.02 -8.53
CA LYS A 99 -13.67 9.29 -9.02
C LYS A 99 -13.71 9.64 -10.49
N LEU A 100 -12.70 10.35 -11.00
CA LEU A 100 -12.60 10.69 -12.43
C LEU A 100 -12.31 9.44 -13.27
N ALA A 101 -11.40 8.59 -12.80
CA ALA A 101 -10.93 7.41 -13.52
C ALA A 101 -11.90 6.20 -13.44
N SER A 102 -12.45 5.93 -12.25
CA SER A 102 -13.37 4.81 -12.04
C SER A 102 -14.77 5.13 -12.56
N LYS A 103 -15.40 4.15 -13.21
CA LYS A 103 -16.80 4.22 -13.67
C LYS A 103 -17.71 3.27 -12.88
N THR A 104 -17.24 2.81 -11.73
CA THR A 104 -17.99 1.93 -10.83
C THR A 104 -17.93 2.50 -9.42
N ASP A 105 -18.58 1.82 -8.47
CA ASP A 105 -18.59 2.25 -7.07
C ASP A 105 -17.23 2.06 -6.36
N PHE A 106 -16.32 1.30 -6.96
CA PHE A 106 -15.00 1.04 -6.39
C PHE A 106 -14.04 2.18 -6.69
N MET A 107 -13.20 2.55 -5.71
CA MET A 107 -12.18 3.59 -5.88
C MET A 107 -11.17 3.20 -6.96
N ILE A 108 -10.77 1.92 -6.97
CA ILE A 108 -9.88 1.35 -7.99
C ILE A 108 -10.66 0.30 -8.76
N SER A 109 -10.96 0.60 -10.02
CA SER A 109 -11.66 -0.31 -10.93
C SER A 109 -11.00 -0.36 -12.28
N ALA A 110 -11.05 -1.54 -12.90
CA ALA A 110 -10.65 -1.74 -14.28
C ALA A 110 -11.86 -1.70 -15.25
N GLY A 111 -13.01 -1.21 -14.79
CA GLY A 111 -14.29 -1.17 -15.50
C GLY A 111 -15.06 -2.49 -15.44
N ILE A 112 -16.33 -2.44 -15.87
CA ILE A 112 -17.21 -3.61 -15.96
C ILE A 112 -16.71 -4.54 -17.07
N ARG A 113 -16.56 -5.83 -16.75
CA ARG A 113 -16.06 -6.87 -17.64
C ARG A 113 -16.88 -8.14 -17.47
N LYS A 114 -16.80 -9.06 -18.44
CA LYS A 114 -17.49 -10.37 -18.36
C LYS A 114 -17.17 -11.14 -17.07
N ASN A 115 -15.94 -11.07 -16.60
CA ASN A 115 -15.45 -11.72 -15.37
C ASN A 115 -15.41 -10.80 -14.14
N SER A 116 -15.91 -9.57 -14.26
CA SER A 116 -16.05 -8.60 -13.16
C SER A 116 -17.24 -7.68 -13.48
N PRO A 117 -18.48 -8.18 -13.28
CA PRO A 117 -19.70 -7.47 -13.67
C PRO A 117 -19.97 -6.23 -12.83
N ASP A 118 -19.43 -6.17 -11.60
CA ASP A 118 -19.46 -5.01 -10.71
C ASP A 118 -18.24 -4.08 -10.89
N GLY A 119 -17.28 -4.49 -11.72
CA GLY A 119 -15.99 -3.82 -11.91
C GLY A 119 -15.04 -3.92 -10.72
N SER A 120 -15.26 -4.86 -9.80
CA SER A 120 -14.30 -5.20 -8.75
C SER A 120 -12.97 -5.67 -9.34
N LEU A 121 -11.88 -5.37 -8.64
CA LEU A 121 -10.54 -5.75 -9.05
C LEU A 121 -10.04 -6.95 -8.24
N HIS A 122 -9.57 -8.02 -8.90
CA HIS A 122 -8.88 -9.08 -8.16
C HIS A 122 -7.53 -8.56 -7.62
N PRO A 123 -7.18 -8.77 -6.32
CA PRO A 123 -5.96 -8.23 -5.70
C PRO A 123 -4.66 -8.58 -6.44
N ASP A 124 -4.61 -9.74 -7.10
CA ASP A 124 -3.43 -10.14 -7.89
C ASP A 124 -3.17 -9.24 -9.11
N SER A 125 -4.18 -8.52 -9.59
CA SER A 125 -4.02 -7.52 -10.66
C SER A 125 -3.05 -6.42 -10.24
N LEU A 126 -3.14 -5.97 -8.97
CA LEU A 126 -2.22 -4.98 -8.39
C LEU A 126 -0.79 -5.53 -8.34
N THR A 127 -0.64 -6.80 -7.93
CA THR A 127 0.68 -7.42 -7.82
C THR A 127 1.33 -7.65 -9.18
N LYS A 128 0.58 -8.15 -10.16
CA LYS A 128 1.08 -8.37 -11.52
C LYS A 128 1.50 -7.06 -12.18
N LYS A 129 0.66 -6.01 -12.10
CA LYS A 129 1.00 -4.70 -12.66
C LYS A 129 2.18 -4.04 -11.95
N PHE A 130 2.30 -4.19 -10.64
CA PHE A 130 3.47 -3.71 -9.91
C PHE A 130 4.76 -4.38 -10.38
N VAL A 131 4.73 -5.69 -10.63
CA VAL A 131 5.89 -6.39 -11.23
C VAL A 131 6.19 -5.86 -12.63
N THR A 132 5.16 -5.58 -13.45
CA THR A 132 5.35 -4.95 -14.77
C THR A 132 6.00 -3.58 -14.65
N ALA A 133 5.46 -2.68 -13.82
CA ALA A 133 5.99 -1.33 -13.62
C ALA A 133 7.42 -1.36 -13.06
N ARG A 134 7.67 -2.21 -12.06
CA ARG A 134 9.00 -2.41 -11.47
C ARG A 134 10.05 -2.85 -12.48
N LYS A 135 9.69 -3.78 -13.39
CA LYS A 135 10.58 -4.23 -14.46
C LYS A 135 10.85 -3.15 -15.53
N GLY A 136 10.02 -2.10 -15.59
CA GLY A 136 10.23 -0.97 -16.48
C GLY A 136 11.14 0.12 -15.90
N THR A 137 11.64 -0.04 -14.68
CA THR A 137 12.61 0.88 -14.07
C THR A 137 14.04 0.36 -14.26
N ASP A 138 15.03 1.26 -14.18
CA ASP A 138 16.46 0.92 -14.21
C ASP A 138 16.99 0.40 -12.86
N PHE A 139 16.15 0.31 -11.83
CA PHE A 139 16.54 -0.21 -10.54
C PHE A 139 16.89 -1.70 -10.60
N ARG A 140 18.06 -2.04 -10.06
CA ARG A 140 18.45 -3.42 -9.80
C ARG A 140 17.95 -3.81 -8.40
N PHE A 141 17.31 -4.97 -8.33
CA PHE A 141 16.79 -5.53 -7.10
C PHE A 141 17.46 -6.88 -6.84
N ASP A 142 17.48 -7.30 -5.58
CA ASP A 142 18.06 -8.58 -5.17
C ASP A 142 17.17 -9.77 -5.60
N GLU A 143 17.57 -10.99 -5.21
CA GLU A 143 16.85 -12.24 -5.52
C GLU A 143 15.38 -12.25 -5.11
N SER A 144 14.98 -11.39 -4.17
CA SER A 144 13.62 -11.29 -3.64
C SER A 144 13.10 -9.84 -3.69
N PRO A 145 12.82 -9.31 -4.89
CA PRO A 145 12.53 -7.90 -5.09
C PRO A 145 11.23 -7.45 -4.40
N PRO A 146 11.09 -6.14 -4.06
CA PRO A 146 9.92 -5.62 -3.34
C PRO A 146 8.64 -5.86 -4.14
N THR A 147 7.54 -6.21 -3.47
CA THR A 147 6.23 -6.41 -4.12
C THR A 147 5.30 -5.23 -3.82
N PHE A 148 4.11 -5.20 -4.44
CA PHE A 148 3.09 -4.19 -4.11
C PHE A 148 2.82 -4.08 -2.60
N HIS A 149 2.94 -5.18 -1.86
CA HIS A 149 2.76 -5.18 -0.40
C HIS A 149 3.79 -4.32 0.35
N GLU A 150 4.98 -4.10 -0.22
CA GLU A 150 6.00 -3.25 0.42
C GLU A 150 5.63 -1.77 0.40
N ILE A 151 4.68 -1.32 -0.43
CA ILE A 151 4.12 0.05 -0.36
C ILE A 151 3.54 0.32 1.04
N ARG A 152 2.91 -0.69 1.65
CA ARG A 152 2.37 -0.59 3.01
C ARG A 152 3.47 -0.43 4.07
N SER A 153 4.61 -1.11 3.89
CA SER A 153 5.78 -0.93 4.77
C SER A 153 6.42 0.44 4.58
N LEU A 154 6.53 0.91 3.33
CA LEU A 154 7.00 2.25 3.00
C LEU A 154 6.10 3.32 3.63
N ALA A 155 4.77 3.21 3.48
CA ALA A 155 3.80 4.10 4.13
C ALA A 155 4.02 4.17 5.64
N GLY A 156 4.16 3.00 6.30
CA GLY A 156 4.43 2.93 7.73
C GLY A 156 5.69 3.70 8.15
N ARG A 157 6.81 3.50 7.44
CA ARG A 157 8.09 4.18 7.73
C ARG A 157 8.00 5.69 7.50
N LEU A 158 7.37 6.12 6.41
CA LEU A 158 7.24 7.54 6.10
C LEU A 158 6.35 8.26 7.12
N TYR A 159 5.21 7.66 7.48
CA TYR A 159 4.33 8.22 8.50
C TYR A 159 4.91 8.14 9.92
N GLU A 160 5.73 7.13 10.23
CA GLU A 160 6.47 7.12 11.50
C GLU A 160 7.42 8.32 11.57
N LYS A 161 8.18 8.56 10.51
CA LYS A 161 9.11 9.71 10.44
C LYS A 161 8.37 11.05 10.53
N GLU A 162 7.18 11.16 9.93
CA GLU A 162 6.42 12.42 9.89
C GLU A 162 5.55 12.66 11.13
N LYS A 163 4.88 11.63 11.65
CA LYS A 163 3.81 11.73 12.66
C LYS A 163 4.02 10.83 13.88
N GLY A 164 5.15 10.14 13.95
CA GLY A 164 5.51 9.25 15.04
C GLY A 164 4.96 7.83 14.90
N LYS A 165 5.59 6.93 15.65
CA LYS A 165 5.30 5.49 15.64
C LYS A 165 3.83 5.19 15.92
N GLU A 166 3.23 5.83 16.92
CA GLU A 166 1.83 5.58 17.30
C GLU A 166 0.85 5.85 16.15
N PHE A 167 1.08 6.93 15.39
CA PHE A 167 0.27 7.24 14.21
C PHE A 167 0.38 6.12 13.16
N ALA A 168 1.61 5.71 12.83
CA ALA A 168 1.85 4.62 11.88
C ALA A 168 1.21 3.30 12.35
N MET A 169 1.24 2.99 13.65
CA MET A 169 0.57 1.82 14.23
C MET A 169 -0.93 1.84 13.98
N LYS A 170 -1.59 2.96 14.28
CA LYS A 170 -3.04 3.15 14.11
C LYS A 170 -3.43 3.08 12.64
N LEU A 171 -2.69 3.77 11.76
CA LEU A 171 -2.89 3.75 10.31
C LEU A 171 -2.86 2.32 9.74
N LEU A 172 -1.92 1.50 10.21
CA LEU A 172 -1.79 0.12 9.77
C LEU A 172 -2.80 -0.81 10.46
N GLY A 173 -3.51 -0.39 11.50
CA GLY A 173 -4.43 -1.25 12.26
C GLY A 173 -3.68 -2.35 13.04
N HIS A 174 -2.48 -2.05 13.53
CA HIS A 174 -1.70 -2.98 14.33
C HIS A 174 -2.00 -2.83 15.82
N LYS A 175 -2.43 -3.93 16.47
CA LYS A 175 -2.73 -3.95 17.91
C LYS A 175 -1.48 -3.98 18.82
N SER A 176 -0.29 -4.28 18.27
CA SER A 176 0.94 -4.38 19.07
C SER A 176 2.14 -3.77 18.36
N GLU A 177 3.03 -3.16 19.13
CA GLU A 177 4.29 -2.58 18.65
C GLU A 177 5.15 -3.61 17.94
N LYS A 178 5.15 -4.85 18.41
CA LYS A 178 5.91 -5.95 17.81
C LYS A 178 5.55 -6.18 16.34
N MET A 179 4.27 -6.01 15.97
CA MET A 179 3.87 -6.11 14.57
C MET A 179 4.33 -4.89 13.79
N THR A 180 4.24 -3.70 14.35
CA THR A 180 4.66 -2.46 13.69
C THR A 180 6.17 -2.42 13.46
N ASN A 181 6.99 -2.83 14.45
CA ASN A 181 8.43 -2.94 14.28
C ASN A 181 8.79 -3.80 13.05
N LYS A 182 8.03 -4.85 12.73
CA LYS A 182 8.25 -5.65 11.50
C LYS A 182 7.97 -4.91 10.20
N TYR A 183 7.17 -3.85 10.20
CA TYR A 183 6.91 -3.02 9.02
C TYR A 183 7.84 -1.81 8.95
N LEU A 184 8.35 -1.36 10.09
CA LEU A 184 9.26 -0.22 10.20
C LEU A 184 10.73 -0.62 10.00
N ASP A 185 11.06 -1.89 10.27
CA ASP A 185 12.39 -2.46 10.04
C ASP A 185 12.82 -2.33 8.57
N THR A 186 13.91 -1.60 8.33
CA THR A 186 14.55 -1.33 7.03
C THR A 186 15.30 -2.54 6.46
N ARG A 187 15.43 -3.63 7.23
CA ARG A 187 16.11 -4.89 6.85
C ARG A 187 17.55 -4.68 6.38
N GLY A 188 18.29 -3.81 7.07
CA GLY A 188 19.72 -3.59 6.81
C GLY A 188 20.01 -2.58 5.70
N LYS A 189 19.03 -1.78 5.28
CA LYS A 189 19.23 -0.63 4.36
C LYS A 189 19.62 0.67 5.08
N GLU A 190 20.09 0.58 6.31
CA GLU A 190 20.57 1.74 7.08
C GLU A 190 22.09 1.84 6.97
N TYR A 191 22.59 3.07 6.80
CA TYR A 191 24.02 3.35 6.95
C TYR A 191 24.38 3.33 8.44
N VAL A 192 25.32 2.48 8.83
CA VAL A 192 25.94 2.54 10.15
C VAL A 192 26.99 3.64 10.11
N MET A 193 26.72 4.76 10.79
CA MET A 193 27.76 5.75 11.07
C MET A 193 28.66 5.18 12.17
N LEU A 194 29.96 5.02 11.88
CA LEU A 194 31.00 4.65 12.84
C LEU A 194 31.46 5.87 13.65
#